data_AF-A0AA35DBH4-F1
#
_entry.id   AF-A0AA35DBH4-F1
#
_cell.length_a   1.000
_cell.length_b   1.000
_cell.length_c   1.000
_cell.angle_alpha   90.00
_cell.angle_beta   90.00
_cell.angle_gamma   90.00
#
_symmetry.space_group_name_H-M   'P 1'
#
loop_
_entity.id
_entity.type
_entity.pdbx_description
1 polymer ?
#
loop_
_entity_poly.entity_id
_entity_poly.type
_entity_poly.pdbx_seq_one_letter_code
_entity_poly.pdbx_strand_id
1 'polypeptide(L)'
;MVERFNGRLSQVLRSHHFNSAEDLEKTLHRFVWLYNHHLPQKALGHEAPVQALKKWKMKAPDLFVKNVRNHPGPDMLRQNWIAASEKVR
;
A
#
# COMPACT_ATOMS: atom_id res chain seq x y z
N MET A 1 7.91 5.41 -10.44
CA MET A 1 7.49 4.31 -9.52
C MET A 1 5.98 4.20 -9.46
N VAL A 2 5.27 5.32 -9.52
CA VAL A 2 3.80 5.40 -9.56
C VAL A 2 3.25 4.76 -10.83
N GLU A 3 3.87 4.99 -11.97
CA GLU A 3 3.45 4.47 -13.28
C GLU A 3 3.54 2.94 -13.32
N ARG A 4 4.61 2.38 -12.75
CA ARG A 4 4.80 0.92 -12.66
C ARG A 4 3.82 0.29 -11.67
N PHE A 5 3.53 0.95 -10.55
CA PHE A 5 2.48 0.54 -9.62
C PHE A 5 1.13 0.49 -10.32
N ASN A 6 0.73 1.59 -10.98
CA ASN A 6 -0.53 1.70 -11.71
C ASN A 6 -0.63 0.67 -12.84
N GLY A 7 0.46 0.43 -13.57
CA GLY A 7 0.50 -0.58 -14.63
C GLY A 7 0.26 -2.00 -14.11
N ARG A 8 0.91 -2.37 -13.00
CA ARG A 8 0.70 -3.69 -12.36
C ARG A 8 -0.71 -3.82 -11.76
N LEU A 9 -1.22 -2.76 -11.14
CA LEU A 9 -2.58 -2.76 -10.61
C LEU A 9 -3.61 -2.91 -11.75
N SER A 10 -3.43 -2.20 -12.85
CA SER A 10 -4.28 -2.32 -14.04
C SER A 10 -4.30 -3.75 -14.59
N GLN A 11 -3.16 -4.46 -14.57
CA GLN A 11 -3.12 -5.87 -14.96
C GLN A 11 -3.98 -6.75 -14.04
N VAL A 12 -3.88 -6.56 -12.72
CA VAL A 12 -4.71 -7.29 -11.74
C VAL A 12 -6.19 -7.03 -12.00
N LEU A 13 -6.57 -5.76 -12.14
CA LEU A 13 -7.96 -5.36 -12.38
C LEU A 13 -8.52 -5.88 -13.71
N ARG A 14 -7.69 -6.00 -14.75
CA ARG A 14 -8.11 -6.58 -16.03
C ARG A 14 -8.23 -8.09 -16.01
N SER A 15 -7.44 -8.76 -15.17
CA SER A 15 -7.38 -10.23 -15.12
C SER A 15 -8.45 -10.87 -14.24
N HIS A 16 -9.13 -10.08 -13.39
CA HIS A 16 -10.05 -10.60 -12.40
C HIS A 16 -11.41 -9.90 -12.50
N HIS A 17 -12.48 -10.70 -12.56
CA HIS A 17 -13.84 -10.20 -12.44
C HIS A 17 -14.25 -10.19 -10.97
N PHE A 18 -14.72 -9.05 -10.47
CA PHE A 18 -15.11 -8.88 -9.08
C PHE A 18 -16.61 -9.09 -8.93
N ASN A 19 -17.01 -9.87 -7.92
CA ASN A 19 -18.42 -10.16 -7.68
C ASN A 19 -19.12 -9.09 -6.85
N SER A 20 -18.36 -8.21 -6.19
CA SER A 20 -18.86 -7.11 -5.38
C SER A 20 -17.84 -5.97 -5.25
N ALA A 21 -18.29 -4.82 -4.76
CA ALA A 21 -17.41 -3.70 -4.41
C ALA A 21 -16.45 -4.06 -3.26
N GLU A 22 -16.91 -4.86 -2.29
CA GLU A 22 -16.10 -5.31 -1.15
C GLU A 22 -14.94 -6.22 -1.61
N ASP A 23 -15.18 -7.08 -2.61
CA ASP A 23 -14.16 -7.96 -3.18
C ASP A 23 -13.06 -7.17 -3.92
N LEU A 24 -13.47 -6.14 -4.68
CA LEU A 24 -12.56 -5.18 -5.28
C LEU A 24 -11.71 -4.48 -4.21
N GLU A 25 -12.34 -3.93 -3.18
CA GLU A 25 -11.67 -3.23 -2.09
C GLU A 25 -10.63 -4.12 -1.38
N LYS A 26 -10.99 -5.35 -1.00
CA LYS A 26 -10.06 -6.32 -0.42
C LYS A 26 -8.88 -6.59 -1.33
N THR A 27 -9.13 -6.73 -2.63
CA THR A 27 -8.07 -6.95 -3.62
C THR A 27 -7.14 -5.76 -3.74
N LEU A 28 -7.67 -4.53 -3.76
CA LEU A 28 -6.86 -3.30 -3.76
C LEU A 28 -5.97 -3.20 -2.52
N HIS A 29 -6.53 -3.42 -1.33
CA HIS A 29 -5.76 -3.43 -0.08
C HIS A 29 -4.67 -4.49 -0.08
N ARG A 30 -5.00 -5.70 -0.52
CA ARG A 30 -4.05 -6.80 -0.63
C ARG A 30 -2.92 -6.46 -1.60
N PHE A 31 -3.24 -5.87 -2.74
CA PHE A 31 -2.25 -5.46 -3.73
C PHE A 31 -1.31 -4.38 -3.19
N VAL A 32 -1.83 -3.32 -2.56
CA VAL A 32 -1.01 -2.26 -1.95
C VAL A 32 -0.06 -2.85 -0.92
N TRP A 33 -0.55 -3.73 -0.06
CA TRP A 33 0.28 -4.40 0.95
C TRP A 33 1.37 -5.27 0.31
N LEU A 34 1.01 -6.13 -0.64
CA LEU A 34 1.95 -6.99 -1.37
C LEU A 34 3.02 -6.17 -2.10
N TYR A 35 2.60 -5.13 -2.82
CA TYR A 35 3.51 -4.28 -3.59
C TYR A 35 4.54 -3.61 -2.70
N ASN A 36 4.10 -3.04 -1.55
CA ASN A 36 4.96 -2.27 -0.66
C ASN A 36 5.87 -3.14 0.21
N HIS A 37 5.41 -4.32 0.64
CA HIS A 37 6.13 -5.15 1.60
C HIS A 37 6.89 -6.33 1.00
N HIS A 38 6.37 -6.92 -0.09
CA HIS A 38 6.80 -8.24 -0.52
C HIS A 38 7.26 -8.33 -1.96
N LEU A 39 6.75 -7.51 -2.89
CA LEU A 39 7.15 -7.57 -4.30
C LEU A 39 8.46 -6.81 -4.55
N PRO A 40 9.54 -7.52 -4.91
CA PRO A 40 10.80 -6.89 -5.27
C PRO A 40 10.67 -6.03 -6.53
N GLN A 41 11.40 -4.90 -6.54
CA GLN A 41 11.42 -3.98 -7.67
C GLN A 41 12.83 -3.92 -8.25
N LYS A 42 12.96 -4.22 -9.54
CA LYS A 42 14.25 -4.15 -10.26
C LYS A 42 14.91 -2.77 -10.12
N ALA A 43 14.10 -1.70 -10.18
CA ALA A 43 14.57 -0.33 -10.01
C ALA A 43 15.08 -0.01 -8.59
N LEU A 44 14.73 -0.83 -7.59
CA LEU A 44 15.20 -0.73 -6.21
C LEU A 44 16.25 -1.81 -5.89
N GLY A 45 16.92 -2.37 -6.89
CA GLY A 45 17.91 -3.43 -6.67
C GLY A 45 17.30 -4.74 -6.16
N HIS A 46 16.11 -5.08 -6.63
CA HIS A 46 15.37 -6.28 -6.20
C HIS A 46 14.94 -6.24 -4.72
N GLU A 47 14.60 -5.06 -4.23
CA GLU A 47 14.01 -4.86 -2.91
C GLU A 47 12.55 -4.42 -3.01
N ALA A 48 11.75 -4.76 -1.98
CA ALA A 48 10.43 -4.18 -1.84
C ALA A 48 10.55 -2.70 -1.40
N PRO A 49 9.59 -1.82 -1.76
CA PRO A 49 9.62 -0.39 -1.44
C PRO A 49 9.88 -0.08 0.04
N VAL A 50 9.22 -0.78 0.97
CA VAL A 50 9.42 -0.56 2.41
C VAL A 50 10.82 -1.00 2.86
N GLN A 51 11.37 -2.07 2.27
CA GLN A 51 12.74 -2.50 2.58
C GLN A 51 13.76 -1.46 2.14
N ALA A 52 13.62 -0.95 0.91
CA ALA A 52 14.49 0.09 0.38
C ALA A 52 14.44 1.37 1.23
N LEU A 53 13.23 1.80 1.64
CA LEU A 53 13.05 2.95 2.53
C LEU A 53 13.69 2.73 3.90
N LYS A 54 13.55 1.53 4.50
CA LYS A 54 14.22 1.20 5.77
C LYS A 54 15.74 1.25 5.63
N LYS A 55 16.30 0.68 4.56
CA LYS A 55 17.75 0.74 4.30
C LYS A 55 18.23 2.17 4.11
N TRP A 56 17.47 3.00 3.40
CA TRP A 56 17.82 4.40 3.23
C TRP A 56 17.77 5.17 4.56
N LYS A 57 16.73 4.94 5.38
CA LYS A 57 16.65 5.53 6.72
C LYS A 57 17.85 5.17 7.60
N MET A 58 18.39 3.96 7.49
CA MET A 58 19.62 3.60 8.22
C MET A 58 20.85 4.36 7.73
N LYS A 59 20.92 4.71 6.44
CA LYS A 59 22.06 5.41 5.82
C LYS A 59 22.03 6.93 6.04
N ALA A 60 20.84 7.53 6.08
CA ALA A 60 20.64 8.97 6.23
C ALA A 60 19.40 9.24 7.09
N PRO A 61 19.47 8.98 8.42
CA PRO A 61 18.30 9.05 9.31
C PRO A 61 17.71 10.45 9.43
N ASP A 62 18.54 11.47 9.29
CA ASP A 62 18.27 12.90 9.33
C ASP A 62 17.30 13.38 8.22
N LEU A 63 17.21 12.65 7.10
CA LEU A 63 16.22 12.93 6.05
C LEU A 63 14.81 12.41 6.38
N PHE A 64 14.65 11.64 7.46
CA PHE A 64 13.39 10.99 7.82
C PHE A 64 12.76 11.58 9.08
N VAL A 65 11.74 12.42 8.90
CA VAL A 65 10.94 12.96 10.01
C VAL A 65 10.09 11.87 10.70
N LYS A 66 9.67 10.83 9.96
CA LYS A 66 8.79 9.76 10.47
C LYS A 66 9.40 8.37 10.31
N ASN A 67 8.83 7.40 11.01
CA ASN A 67 9.18 5.99 10.82
C ASN A 67 8.62 5.46 9.50
N VAL A 68 9.42 4.64 8.82
CA VAL A 68 9.00 3.95 7.59
C VAL A 68 7.98 2.87 7.97
N ARG A 69 6.70 3.22 7.87
CA ARG A 69 5.56 2.34 8.09
C ARG A 69 4.60 2.47 6.90
N ASN A 70 3.89 1.39 6.60
CA ASN A 70 2.80 1.44 5.64
C ASN A 70 1.60 2.07 6.35
N HIS A 71 1.40 3.38 6.14
CA HIS A 71 0.25 4.07 6.66
C HIS A 71 -0.95 3.78 5.76
N PRO A 72 -2.08 3.33 6.31
CA PRO A 72 -3.32 3.29 5.55
C PRO A 72 -3.61 4.71 5.02
N GLY A 73 -4.02 4.81 3.76
CA GLY A 73 -4.28 6.09 3.11
C GLY A 73 -5.36 6.90 3.85
N PRO A 74 -5.46 8.22 3.62
CA PRO A 74 -6.43 9.09 4.30
C PRO A 74 -7.87 8.55 4.26
N ASP A 75 -8.25 7.85 3.19
CA ASP A 75 -9.59 7.30 2.99
C ASP A 75 -9.92 6.13 3.94
N MET A 76 -8.91 5.36 4.37
CA MET A 76 -9.11 4.30 5.37
C MET A 76 -9.36 4.85 6.77
N LEU A 77 -8.88 6.06 7.07
CA LEU A 77 -9.27 6.73 8.32
C LEU A 77 -10.76 7.05 8.25
N ARG A 78 -11.29 7.53 7.13
CA ARG A 78 -12.71 7.89 7.00
C ARG A 78 -13.64 6.71 7.32
N GLN A 79 -13.36 5.52 6.80
CA GLN A 79 -14.15 4.31 7.11
C GLN A 79 -14.02 3.88 8.58
N ASN A 80 -12.81 3.91 9.14
CA ASN A 80 -12.60 3.53 10.55
C ASN A 80 -13.25 4.51 11.54
N TRP A 81 -13.31 5.81 11.20
CA TRP A 81 -14.00 6.82 12.00
C TRP A 81 -15.53 6.68 11.92
N ILE A 82 -16.08 6.37 10.74
CA ILE A 82 -17.52 6.08 10.58
C ILE A 82 -17.90 4.82 11.37
N ALA A 83 -17.15 3.72 11.22
CA ALA A 83 -17.39 2.48 11.96
C ALA A 83 -17.23 2.64 13.49
N ALA A 84 -16.31 3.49 13.95
CA ALA A 84 -16.16 3.81 15.36
C ALA A 84 -17.31 4.68 15.89
N SER A 85 -17.87 5.59 15.08
CA SER A 85 -19.00 6.44 15.45
C SER A 85 -20.33 5.68 15.53
N GLU A 86 -20.47 4.59 14.77
CA GLU A 86 -21.68 3.75 14.72
C GLU A 86 -21.73 2.71 15.86
N LYS A 87 -20.58 2.41 16.49
CA LYS A 87 -20.46 1.53 17.67
C LYS A 87 -20.73 2.22 19.02
N VAL A 88 -20.92 3.54 19.02
CA VAL A 88 -21.17 4.36 20.23
C VAL A 88 -22.65 4.78 20.32
N ARG A 89 -23.54 4.13 19.57
CA ARG A 89 -25.00 4.34 19.63
C ARG A 89 -25.73 3.11 20.11
#